data_AF-A0A3M6VND9-F1
#
_entry.id   AF-A0A3M6VND9-F1
#
_cell.length_a   1.000
_cell.length_b   1.000
_cell.length_c   1.000
_cell.angle_alpha   90.00
_cell.angle_beta   90.00
_cell.angle_gamma   90.00
#
_symmetry.space_group_name_H-M   'P 1'
#
loop_
_entity.id
_entity.type
_entity.pdbx_description
1 polymer ?
#
loop_
_entity_poly.entity_id
_entity_poly.type
_entity_poly.pdbx_seq_one_letter_code
_entity_poly.pdbx_strand_id
1 'polypeptide(L)'
;MNRRALARKAAGVKTLFPINSHSDETGIDNVSNKLNQQLEEGDYYGALQMYKTLFMRLLKGEEPNITQQEKAINLAFNATIDFVKNEENKAAIEMANLMISVFTDYHHPVDEQHKQRIRDIVSAFTLKPKFSTDLASFLKNAVKWSAIEGARKRGDPELQLLLARAYQTAEEFSNAMKHFLHAENPQELAEMLFQWSTLGYPSESDLYLTRAVLQLLSLENLRDANKVYDSYVTKCKSAGRPIDLPLFNFTRFLLLTLERDALPLFQMLEERYAPALARDASLKSYLSIIGQKFYGLQPPRSGLSSLLDMFSGGMQ
;
A
#
# COMPACT_ATOMS: atom_id res chain seq x y z
N MET A 1 -4.14 10.28 -19.28
CA MET A 1 -5.56 9.98 -19.57
C MET A 1 -6.39 10.51 -18.40
N ASN A 2 -7.16 11.57 -18.63
CA ASN A 2 -7.70 12.46 -17.60
C ASN A 2 -8.78 11.73 -16.75
N ARG A 3 -8.63 11.65 -15.42
CA ARG A 3 -9.53 10.90 -14.53
C ARG A 3 -10.96 11.48 -14.50
N ARG A 4 -11.12 12.75 -14.88
CA ARG A 4 -12.42 13.37 -15.23
C ARG A 4 -13.20 12.60 -16.30
N ALA A 5 -12.53 11.85 -17.18
CA ALA A 5 -13.17 11.03 -18.22
C ALA A 5 -13.77 9.72 -17.68
N LEU A 6 -13.19 9.12 -16.63
CA LEU A 6 -13.73 7.91 -15.99
C LEU A 6 -15.02 8.21 -15.22
N ALA A 7 -15.06 9.34 -14.50
CA ALA A 7 -16.28 9.83 -13.84
C ALA A 7 -17.39 10.17 -14.85
N ARG A 8 -17.05 10.77 -15.99
CA ARG A 8 -18.02 11.03 -17.09
C ARG A 8 -18.54 9.75 -17.74
N LYS A 9 -17.75 8.67 -17.81
CA LYS A 9 -18.17 7.38 -18.39
C LYS A 9 -19.13 6.62 -17.45
N ALA A 10 -18.99 6.80 -16.13
CA ALA A 10 -19.90 6.22 -15.13
C ALA A 10 -21.24 6.96 -15.04
N ALA A 11 -21.29 8.25 -15.42
CA ALA A 11 -22.52 9.07 -15.43
C ALA A 11 -23.40 8.90 -16.69
N GLY A 12 -22.99 8.03 -17.62
CA GLY A 12 -23.65 7.81 -18.90
C GLY A 12 -24.79 6.80 -18.87
N VAL A 13 -25.76 6.93 -17.95
CA VAL A 13 -27.09 6.30 -18.10
C VAL A 13 -28.14 7.35 -17.74
N LYS A 14 -28.84 7.83 -18.77
CA LYS A 14 -29.83 8.92 -18.70
C LYS A 14 -31.02 8.53 -17.81
N THR A 15 -31.27 9.31 -16.77
CA THR A 15 -32.63 9.69 -16.34
C THR A 15 -32.65 11.21 -16.18
N LEU A 16 -33.37 11.87 -17.08
CA LEU A 16 -33.54 13.31 -17.11
C LEU A 16 -34.64 13.70 -16.12
N PHE A 17 -34.31 14.49 -15.10
CA PHE A 17 -35.29 15.27 -14.34
C PHE A 17 -35.15 16.75 -14.73
N PRO A 18 -36.27 17.46 -14.98
CA PRO A 18 -36.24 18.84 -15.47
C PRO A 18 -35.75 19.80 -14.39
N ILE A 19 -34.95 20.80 -14.82
CA ILE A 19 -34.28 21.78 -13.96
C ILE A 19 -35.08 23.09 -13.99
N ASN A 20 -35.44 23.60 -12.80
CA ASN A 20 -35.74 25.00 -12.58
C ASN A 20 -34.67 25.61 -11.66
N SER A 21 -34.26 26.84 -11.99
CA SER A 21 -33.22 27.64 -11.34
C SER A 21 -33.77 28.47 -10.17
N HIS A 22 -32.92 28.67 -9.14
CA HIS A 22 -33.03 29.55 -7.96
C HIS A 22 -33.36 28.88 -6.61
N SER A 23 -32.64 29.34 -5.57
CA SER A 23 -32.62 28.97 -4.14
C SER A 23 -31.63 27.85 -3.74
N ASP A 24 -30.36 28.23 -3.60
CA ASP A 24 -29.27 27.29 -3.26
C ASP A 24 -29.28 26.75 -1.82
N GLU A 25 -30.06 27.33 -0.89
CA GLU A 25 -30.14 26.83 0.50
C GLU A 25 -31.34 25.90 0.72
N THR A 26 -32.56 26.28 0.28
CA THR A 26 -33.77 25.44 0.40
C THR A 26 -33.74 24.18 -0.48
N GLY A 27 -32.94 24.17 -1.55
CA GLY A 27 -32.73 22.99 -2.38
C GLY A 27 -31.87 21.90 -1.73
N ILE A 28 -30.95 22.26 -0.83
CA ILE A 28 -30.02 21.31 -0.19
C ILE A 28 -30.72 20.54 0.93
N ASP A 29 -31.59 21.20 1.70
CA ASP A 29 -32.37 20.56 2.78
C ASP A 29 -33.35 19.52 2.23
N ASN A 30 -34.01 19.84 1.11
CA ASN A 30 -34.89 18.89 0.41
C ASN A 30 -34.14 17.67 -0.14
N VAL A 31 -32.90 17.85 -0.59
CA VAL A 31 -32.09 16.74 -1.09
C VAL A 31 -31.59 15.87 0.06
N SER A 32 -31.20 16.47 1.19
CA SER A 32 -30.76 15.74 2.38
C SER A 32 -31.88 14.88 2.98
N ASN A 33 -33.11 15.39 3.03
CA ASN A 33 -34.27 14.62 3.48
C ASN A 33 -34.60 13.45 2.55
N LYS A 34 -34.56 13.66 1.23
CA LYS A 34 -34.73 12.57 0.25
C LYS A 34 -33.63 11.52 0.36
N LEU A 35 -32.42 11.94 0.73
CA LEU A 35 -31.29 11.03 0.85
C LEU A 35 -31.44 10.10 2.05
N ASN A 36 -31.84 10.66 3.19
CA ASN A 36 -32.16 9.87 4.38
C ASN A 36 -33.30 8.89 4.10
N GLN A 37 -34.34 9.34 3.39
CA GLN A 37 -35.45 8.48 2.99
C GLN A 37 -34.98 7.31 2.11
N GLN A 38 -34.14 7.53 1.10
CA GLN A 38 -33.62 6.44 0.25
C GLN A 38 -32.76 5.43 1.03
N LEU A 39 -31.97 5.91 2.00
CA LEU A 39 -31.20 5.03 2.88
C LEU A 39 -32.11 4.21 3.80
N GLU A 40 -33.19 4.80 4.32
CA GLU A 40 -34.20 4.12 5.15
C GLU A 40 -35.02 3.09 4.34
N GLU A 41 -35.33 3.40 3.08
CA GLU A 41 -36.06 2.52 2.16
C GLU A 41 -35.17 1.40 1.57
N GLY A 42 -33.85 1.44 1.80
CA GLY A 42 -32.90 0.46 1.30
C GLY A 42 -32.55 0.62 -0.20
N ASP A 43 -32.91 1.74 -0.82
CA ASP A 43 -32.48 2.06 -2.20
C ASP A 43 -31.07 2.66 -2.20
N TYR A 44 -30.08 1.83 -1.88
CA TYR A 44 -28.69 2.24 -1.80
C TYR A 44 -28.09 2.64 -3.15
N TYR A 45 -28.62 2.09 -4.25
CA TYR A 45 -28.22 2.49 -5.60
C TYR A 45 -28.68 3.92 -5.90
N GLY A 46 -29.95 4.24 -5.63
CA GLY A 46 -30.49 5.58 -5.77
C GLY A 46 -29.74 6.60 -4.90
N ALA A 47 -29.50 6.24 -3.64
CA ALA A 47 -28.72 7.06 -2.71
C ALA A 47 -27.32 7.34 -3.24
N LEU A 48 -26.61 6.33 -3.76
CA LEU A 48 -25.27 6.49 -4.34
C LEU A 48 -25.28 7.46 -5.52
N GLN A 49 -26.23 7.33 -6.45
CA GLN A 49 -26.31 8.25 -7.59
C GLN A 49 -26.63 9.69 -7.14
N MET A 50 -27.45 9.86 -6.11
CA MET A 50 -27.76 11.17 -5.57
C MET A 50 -26.55 11.81 -4.88
N TYR A 51 -25.81 11.07 -4.04
CA TYR A 51 -24.55 11.52 -3.46
C TYR A 51 -23.54 11.95 -4.53
N LYS A 52 -23.36 11.14 -5.58
CA LYS A 52 -22.45 11.47 -6.68
C LYS A 52 -22.88 12.74 -7.41
N THR A 53 -24.18 12.92 -7.63
CA THR A 53 -24.71 14.12 -8.28
C THR A 53 -24.44 15.38 -7.46
N LEU A 54 -24.64 15.31 -6.14
CA LEU A 54 -24.33 16.41 -5.22
C LEU A 54 -22.84 16.70 -5.16
N PHE A 55 -22.02 15.65 -5.08
CA PHE A 55 -20.56 15.78 -5.10
C PHE A 55 -20.08 16.54 -6.35
N MET A 56 -20.57 16.16 -7.52
CA MET A 56 -20.23 16.84 -8.78
C MET A 56 -20.76 18.29 -8.83
N ARG A 57 -21.91 18.57 -8.20
CA ARG A 57 -22.45 19.93 -8.10
C ARG A 57 -21.60 20.81 -7.19
N LEU A 58 -21.12 20.30 -6.06
CA LEU A 58 -20.26 21.04 -5.14
C LEU A 58 -18.93 21.45 -5.80
N LEU A 59 -18.39 20.60 -6.67
CA LEU A 59 -17.17 20.86 -7.43
C LEU A 59 -17.43 21.52 -8.80
N LYS A 60 -18.61 22.11 -9.01
CA LYS A 60 -18.93 22.81 -10.26
C LYS A 60 -18.18 24.15 -10.33
N GLY A 61 -17.52 24.39 -11.45
CA GLY A 61 -16.70 25.58 -11.70
C GLY A 61 -15.37 25.19 -12.35
N GLU A 62 -14.63 26.16 -12.89
CA GLU A 62 -13.27 25.88 -13.42
C GLU A 62 -12.27 25.61 -12.29
N GLU A 63 -12.39 26.34 -11.17
CA GLU A 63 -11.62 26.15 -9.94
C GLU A 63 -12.53 26.29 -8.71
N PRO A 64 -12.99 25.16 -8.12
CA PRO A 64 -13.72 25.19 -6.86
C PRO A 64 -12.84 25.74 -5.74
N ASN A 65 -13.38 26.64 -4.91
CA ASN A 65 -12.63 27.17 -3.78
C ASN A 65 -12.45 26.13 -2.66
N ILE A 66 -11.57 26.40 -1.70
CA ILE A 66 -11.24 25.49 -0.59
C ILE A 66 -12.50 25.06 0.18
N THR A 67 -13.45 25.97 0.41
CA THR A 67 -14.71 25.67 1.10
C THR A 67 -15.58 24.68 0.32
N GLN A 68 -15.64 24.81 -1.02
CA GLN A 68 -16.36 23.87 -1.88
C GLN A 68 -15.69 22.49 -1.90
N GLN A 69 -14.36 22.45 -1.99
CA GLN A 69 -13.57 21.22 -1.92
C GLN A 69 -13.82 20.51 -0.58
N GLU A 70 -13.73 21.24 0.53
CA GLU A 70 -13.97 20.70 1.88
C GLU A 70 -15.41 20.20 2.06
N LYS A 71 -16.42 20.89 1.52
CA LYS A 71 -17.81 20.39 1.49
C LYS A 71 -17.93 19.09 0.70
N ALA A 72 -17.26 18.97 -0.44
CA ALA A 72 -17.28 17.76 -1.27
C ALA A 72 -16.56 16.59 -0.58
N ILE A 73 -15.44 16.85 0.09
CA ILE A 73 -14.70 15.88 0.91
C ILE A 73 -15.59 15.37 2.04
N ASN A 74 -16.23 16.27 2.80
CA ASN A 74 -17.12 15.91 3.89
C ASN A 74 -18.34 15.10 3.41
N LEU A 75 -18.94 15.51 2.29
CA LEU A 75 -20.05 14.75 1.69
C LEU A 75 -19.63 13.32 1.33
N ALA A 76 -18.49 13.18 0.66
CA ALA A 76 -17.98 11.86 0.24
C ALA A 76 -17.59 10.99 1.44
N PHE A 77 -16.92 11.57 2.44
CA PHE A 77 -16.57 10.89 3.68
C PHE A 77 -17.81 10.38 4.43
N ASN A 78 -18.80 11.24 4.67
CA ASN A 78 -20.01 10.86 5.40
C ASN A 78 -20.78 9.76 4.64
N ALA A 79 -20.92 9.91 3.32
CA ALA A 79 -21.56 8.89 2.48
C ALA A 79 -20.83 7.54 2.56
N THR A 80 -19.49 7.53 2.55
CA THR A 80 -18.72 6.30 2.76
C THR A 80 -19.07 5.65 4.08
N ILE A 81 -19.05 6.41 5.18
CA ILE A 81 -19.35 5.88 6.52
C ILE A 81 -20.77 5.29 6.57
N ASP A 82 -21.76 5.97 5.98
CA ASP A 82 -23.14 5.50 5.96
C ASP A 82 -23.33 4.23 5.12
N PHE A 83 -22.67 4.13 3.96
CA PHE A 83 -22.67 2.89 3.18
C PHE A 83 -21.99 1.73 3.90
N VAL A 84 -20.89 1.96 4.63
CA VAL A 84 -20.23 0.90 5.42
C VAL A 84 -21.15 0.39 6.53
N LYS A 85 -21.86 1.28 7.24
CA LYS A 85 -22.84 0.89 8.27
C LYS A 85 -23.92 -0.03 7.70
N ASN A 86 -24.37 0.23 6.48
CA ASN A 86 -25.38 -0.54 5.77
C ASN A 86 -24.83 -1.75 4.98
N GLU A 87 -23.54 -2.09 5.11
CA GLU A 87 -22.89 -3.19 4.37
C GLU A 87 -22.81 -3.02 2.84
N GLU A 88 -22.96 -1.80 2.35
CA GLU A 88 -22.89 -1.45 0.93
C GLU A 88 -21.47 -1.07 0.50
N ASN A 89 -20.55 -2.03 0.56
CA ASN A 89 -19.11 -1.72 0.45
C ASN A 89 -18.70 -1.18 -0.91
N LYS A 90 -19.31 -1.66 -2.00
CA LYS A 90 -18.99 -1.13 -3.35
C LYS A 90 -19.32 0.36 -3.44
N ALA A 91 -20.49 0.77 -2.92
CA ALA A 91 -20.90 2.16 -2.84
C ALA A 91 -19.99 2.96 -1.89
N ALA A 92 -19.64 2.39 -0.73
CA ALA A 92 -18.72 3.00 0.22
C ALA A 92 -17.34 3.29 -0.39
N ILE A 93 -16.75 2.31 -1.08
CA ILE A 93 -15.45 2.42 -1.76
C ILE A 93 -15.52 3.41 -2.92
N GLU A 94 -16.62 3.47 -3.65
CA GLU A 94 -16.79 4.46 -4.72
C GLU A 94 -16.78 5.88 -4.15
N MET A 95 -17.54 6.16 -3.09
CA MET A 95 -17.53 7.46 -2.41
C MET A 95 -16.17 7.77 -1.77
N ALA A 96 -15.50 6.78 -1.20
CA ALA A 96 -14.18 6.95 -0.57
C ALA A 96 -13.13 7.34 -1.62
N ASN A 97 -13.21 6.74 -2.81
CA ASN A 97 -12.35 7.09 -3.93
C ASN A 97 -12.66 8.48 -4.51
N LEU A 98 -13.92 8.94 -4.46
CA LEU A 98 -14.25 10.33 -4.80
C LEU A 98 -13.59 11.30 -3.83
N MET A 99 -13.57 11.00 -2.53
CA MET A 99 -12.83 11.80 -1.54
C MET A 99 -11.34 11.91 -1.91
N ILE A 100 -10.67 10.78 -2.17
CA ILE A 100 -9.24 10.77 -2.60
C ILE A 100 -9.03 11.51 -3.93
N SER A 101 -10.03 11.50 -4.83
CA SER A 101 -9.94 12.24 -6.09
C SER A 101 -9.89 13.75 -5.86
N VAL A 102 -10.60 14.28 -4.85
CA VAL A 102 -10.47 15.70 -4.48
C VAL A 102 -9.05 15.98 -3.98
N PHE A 103 -8.51 15.10 -3.12
CA PHE A 103 -7.15 15.29 -2.62
C PHE A 103 -6.11 15.33 -3.73
N THR A 104 -6.27 14.48 -4.75
CA THR A 104 -5.34 14.39 -5.88
C THR A 104 -5.53 15.53 -6.89
N ASP A 105 -6.78 15.82 -7.27
CA ASP A 105 -7.07 16.78 -8.34
C ASP A 105 -6.83 18.23 -7.91
N TYR A 106 -6.86 18.51 -6.59
CA TYR A 106 -6.62 19.84 -6.02
C TYR A 106 -5.38 19.92 -5.12
N HIS A 107 -4.47 18.93 -5.22
CA HIS A 107 -3.16 18.93 -4.55
C HIS A 107 -3.22 19.16 -3.03
N HIS A 108 -4.13 18.46 -2.35
CA HIS A 108 -4.20 18.52 -0.90
C HIS A 108 -2.95 17.86 -0.28
N PRO A 109 -2.39 18.46 0.79
CA PRO A 109 -1.20 17.94 1.44
C PRO A 109 -1.48 16.65 2.20
N VAL A 110 -0.44 15.81 2.35
CA VAL A 110 -0.48 14.62 3.19
C VAL A 110 -0.27 15.02 4.66
N ASP A 111 -1.31 15.56 5.28
CA ASP A 111 -1.31 16.00 6.67
C ASP A 111 -2.16 15.09 7.59
N GLU A 112 -2.16 15.39 8.89
CA GLU A 112 -2.94 14.60 9.86
C GLU A 112 -4.45 14.70 9.67
N GLN A 113 -4.98 15.82 9.14
CA GLN A 113 -6.41 15.97 8.91
C GLN A 113 -6.89 14.99 7.83
N HIS A 114 -6.19 14.93 6.70
CA HIS A 114 -6.53 14.04 5.60
C HIS A 114 -6.27 12.57 5.96
N LYS A 115 -5.17 12.28 6.68
CA LYS A 115 -4.89 10.92 7.17
C LYS A 115 -5.93 10.47 8.21
N GLN A 116 -6.43 11.35 9.08
CA GLN A 116 -7.47 11.01 10.05
C GLN A 116 -8.76 10.53 9.35
N ARG A 117 -9.19 11.19 8.28
CA ARG A 117 -10.36 10.75 7.50
C ARG A 117 -10.16 9.35 6.93
N ILE A 118 -8.95 9.03 6.45
CA ILE A 118 -8.64 7.69 5.94
C ILE A 118 -8.65 6.66 7.09
N ARG A 119 -8.09 7.01 8.26
CA ARG A 119 -8.14 6.16 9.48
C ARG A 119 -9.57 5.89 9.93
N ASP A 120 -10.45 6.88 9.89
CA ASP A 120 -11.85 6.74 10.29
C ASP A 120 -12.60 5.80 9.34
N ILE A 121 -12.36 5.92 8.03
CA ILE A 121 -12.90 4.97 7.03
C ILE A 121 -12.37 3.56 7.33
N VAL A 122 -11.06 3.37 7.51
CA VAL A 122 -10.48 2.05 7.83
C VAL A 122 -11.10 1.48 9.12
N SER A 123 -11.30 2.31 10.14
CA SER A 123 -11.91 1.91 11.41
C SER A 123 -13.32 1.37 11.20
N ALA A 124 -14.11 2.00 10.32
CA ALA A 124 -15.46 1.52 9.98
C ALA A 124 -15.48 0.11 9.34
N PHE A 125 -14.39 -0.30 8.68
CA PHE A 125 -14.25 -1.64 8.11
C PHE A 125 -13.66 -2.67 9.07
N THR A 126 -13.18 -2.29 10.26
CA THR A 126 -12.39 -3.17 11.15
C THR A 126 -13.16 -4.44 11.55
N LEU A 127 -14.47 -4.34 11.79
CA LEU A 127 -15.32 -5.48 12.16
C LEU A 127 -15.88 -6.23 10.94
N LYS A 128 -15.41 -5.92 9.73
CA LYS A 128 -15.94 -6.47 8.46
C LYS A 128 -14.81 -7.06 7.59
N PRO A 129 -14.09 -8.09 8.06
CA PRO A 129 -12.93 -8.66 7.36
C PRO A 129 -13.25 -9.21 5.96
N LYS A 130 -14.50 -9.63 5.70
CA LYS A 130 -14.97 -10.04 4.37
C LYS A 130 -14.81 -8.97 3.28
N PHE A 131 -14.62 -7.70 3.66
CA PHE A 131 -14.48 -6.57 2.74
C PHE A 131 -13.05 -6.03 2.66
N SER A 132 -12.05 -6.75 3.17
CA SER A 132 -10.66 -6.29 3.18
C SER A 132 -10.07 -6.10 1.78
N THR A 133 -10.47 -6.89 0.77
CA THR A 133 -10.07 -6.67 -0.63
C THR A 133 -10.61 -5.36 -1.19
N ASP A 134 -11.88 -5.05 -0.91
CA ASP A 134 -12.51 -3.79 -1.29
C ASP A 134 -11.82 -2.60 -0.61
N LEU A 135 -11.53 -2.71 0.69
CA LEU A 135 -10.78 -1.70 1.45
C LEU A 135 -9.37 -1.48 0.88
N ALA A 136 -8.65 -2.55 0.53
CA ALA A 136 -7.33 -2.48 -0.07
C ALA A 136 -7.35 -1.70 -1.40
N SER A 137 -8.44 -1.81 -2.18
CA SER A 137 -8.58 -1.07 -3.44
C SER A 137 -8.64 0.46 -3.23
N PHE A 138 -9.33 0.92 -2.20
CA PHE A 138 -9.36 2.33 -1.78
C PHE A 138 -8.01 2.78 -1.23
N LEU A 139 -7.43 2.01 -0.30
CA LEU A 139 -6.14 2.35 0.32
C LEU A 139 -5.00 2.40 -0.70
N LYS A 140 -5.06 1.60 -1.77
CA LYS A 140 -4.12 1.71 -2.91
C LYS A 140 -4.17 3.08 -3.57
N ASN A 141 -5.35 3.70 -3.66
CA ASN A 141 -5.46 5.06 -4.20
C ASN A 141 -4.99 6.11 -3.19
N ALA A 142 -5.23 5.91 -1.89
CA ALA A 142 -4.66 6.76 -0.83
C ALA A 142 -3.12 6.74 -0.82
N VAL A 143 -2.50 5.55 -0.91
CA VAL A 143 -1.04 5.40 -1.04
C VAL A 143 -0.52 6.12 -2.29
N LYS A 144 -1.19 5.96 -3.45
CA LYS A 144 -0.80 6.67 -4.68
C LYS A 144 -0.88 8.19 -4.53
N TRP A 145 -1.96 8.72 -3.95
CA TRP A 145 -2.09 10.14 -3.67
C TRP A 145 -0.92 10.61 -2.79
N SER A 146 -0.64 9.91 -1.68
CA SER A 146 0.44 10.29 -0.78
C SER A 146 1.85 10.17 -1.39
N ALA A 147 2.02 9.33 -2.41
CA ALA A 147 3.28 9.21 -3.13
C ALA A 147 3.52 10.40 -4.09
N ILE A 148 2.45 11.05 -4.53
CA ILE A 148 2.48 12.22 -5.42
C ILE A 148 2.60 13.49 -4.59
N GLU A 149 1.74 13.66 -3.59
CA GLU A 149 1.60 14.90 -2.82
C GLU A 149 2.42 14.92 -1.51
N GLY A 150 3.03 13.79 -1.13
CA GLY A 150 3.80 13.63 0.10
C GLY A 150 5.31 13.58 -0.11
N ALA A 151 6.05 13.51 1.01
CA ALA A 151 7.52 13.52 0.99
C ALA A 151 8.15 12.18 0.54
N ARG A 152 7.42 11.06 0.65
CA ARG A 152 7.92 9.71 0.36
C ARG A 152 7.49 9.27 -1.04
N LYS A 153 8.46 9.00 -1.93
CA LYS A 153 8.20 8.54 -3.32
C LYS A 153 7.39 7.24 -3.43
N ARG A 154 7.35 6.44 -2.37
CA ARG A 154 6.56 5.20 -2.32
C ARG A 154 5.24 5.38 -1.57
N GLY A 155 4.87 6.59 -1.15
CA GLY A 155 3.70 6.86 -0.33
C GLY A 155 4.03 6.94 1.15
N ASP A 156 3.11 7.51 1.90
CA ASP A 156 3.21 7.72 3.34
C ASP A 156 3.31 6.37 4.10
N PRO A 157 4.24 6.23 5.08
CA PRO A 157 4.44 4.96 5.79
C PRO A 157 3.21 4.46 6.55
N GLU A 158 2.40 5.36 7.10
CA GLU A 158 1.18 4.98 7.81
C GLU A 158 0.13 4.43 6.83
N LEU A 159 -0.06 5.11 5.69
CA LEU A 159 -0.98 4.62 4.66
C LEU A 159 -0.51 3.30 4.03
N GLN A 160 0.80 3.13 3.88
CA GLN A 160 1.40 1.86 3.50
C GLN A 160 1.09 0.74 4.49
N LEU A 161 1.19 1.04 5.79
CA LEU A 161 0.85 0.09 6.86
C LEU A 161 -0.63 -0.29 6.81
N LEU A 162 -1.54 0.67 6.68
CA LEU A 162 -2.98 0.41 6.57
C LEU A 162 -3.30 -0.50 5.38
N LEU A 163 -2.68 -0.24 4.22
CA LEU A 163 -2.86 -1.08 3.03
C LEU A 163 -2.28 -2.47 3.22
N ALA A 164 -1.12 -2.58 3.86
CA ALA A 164 -0.49 -3.86 4.16
C ALA A 164 -1.37 -4.73 5.07
N ARG A 165 -1.96 -4.14 6.11
CA ARG A 165 -2.94 -4.80 6.99
C ARG A 165 -4.19 -5.25 6.23
N ALA A 166 -4.73 -4.41 5.35
CA ALA A 166 -5.89 -4.80 4.54
C ALA A 166 -5.58 -6.02 3.65
N TYR A 167 -4.40 -6.06 3.01
CA TYR A 167 -3.97 -7.24 2.26
C TYR A 167 -3.73 -8.47 3.15
N GLN A 168 -3.16 -8.28 4.34
CA GLN A 168 -2.96 -9.38 5.29
C GLN A 168 -4.29 -9.99 5.74
N THR A 169 -5.28 -9.17 6.08
CA THR A 169 -6.63 -9.64 6.44
C THR A 169 -7.33 -10.35 5.28
N ALA A 170 -7.05 -9.94 4.04
CA ALA A 170 -7.51 -10.62 2.82
C ALA A 170 -6.68 -11.86 2.45
N GLU A 171 -5.73 -12.27 3.29
CA GLU A 171 -4.79 -13.39 3.05
C GLU A 171 -3.90 -13.22 1.79
N GLU A 172 -3.79 -12.00 1.26
CA GLU A 172 -2.93 -11.64 0.14
C GLU A 172 -1.51 -11.26 0.59
N PHE A 173 -0.84 -12.17 1.32
CA PHE A 173 0.46 -11.90 1.97
C PHE A 173 1.55 -11.38 1.02
N SER A 174 1.59 -11.87 -0.23
CA SER A 174 2.52 -11.39 -1.25
C SER A 174 2.33 -9.90 -1.59
N ASN A 175 1.09 -9.40 -1.53
CA ASN A 175 0.80 -7.97 -1.70
C ASN A 175 1.06 -7.22 -0.40
N ALA A 176 0.65 -7.77 0.75
CA ALA A 176 0.94 -7.18 2.07
C ALA A 176 2.44 -6.91 2.25
N MET A 177 3.30 -7.88 1.89
CA MET A 177 4.76 -7.77 2.01
C MET A 177 5.32 -6.56 1.25
N LYS A 178 4.86 -6.30 0.02
CA LYS A 178 5.32 -5.16 -0.79
C LYS A 178 5.05 -3.81 -0.10
N HIS A 179 3.97 -3.73 0.66
CA HIS A 179 3.55 -2.52 1.37
C HIS A 179 4.23 -2.42 2.74
N PHE A 180 4.40 -3.53 3.48
CA PHE A 180 5.15 -3.55 4.73
C PHE A 180 6.60 -3.09 4.57
N LEU A 181 7.27 -3.39 3.44
CA LEU A 181 8.63 -2.90 3.14
C LEU A 181 8.76 -1.36 3.17
N HIS A 182 7.64 -0.64 3.06
CA HIS A 182 7.59 0.83 3.04
C HIS A 182 6.78 1.41 4.21
N ALA A 183 6.34 0.57 5.16
CA ALA A 183 5.45 0.95 6.26
C ALA A 183 6.19 1.49 7.51
N GLU A 184 7.52 1.37 7.55
CA GLU A 184 8.37 1.74 8.71
C GLU A 184 7.94 1.09 10.05
N ASN A 185 7.25 -0.05 9.98
CA ASN A 185 6.79 -0.81 11.15
C ASN A 185 7.35 -2.24 11.12
N PRO A 186 8.61 -2.42 11.56
CA PRO A 186 9.28 -3.72 11.51
C PRO A 186 8.64 -4.77 12.44
N GLN A 187 7.98 -4.34 13.51
CA GLN A 187 7.33 -5.25 14.46
C GLN A 187 6.16 -5.98 13.78
N GLU A 188 5.25 -5.23 13.14
CA GLU A 188 4.11 -5.82 12.45
C GLU A 188 4.53 -6.59 11.19
N LEU A 189 5.59 -6.16 10.51
CA LEU A 189 6.17 -6.95 9.42
C LEU A 189 6.66 -8.32 9.93
N ALA A 190 7.37 -8.37 11.06
CA ALA A 190 7.79 -9.65 11.65
C ALA A 190 6.60 -10.52 12.07
N GLU A 191 5.51 -9.92 12.56
CA GLU A 191 4.26 -10.60 12.89
C GLU A 191 3.59 -11.23 11.68
N MET A 192 3.41 -10.44 10.61
CA MET A 192 2.84 -10.90 9.36
C MET A 192 3.69 -12.01 8.74
N LEU A 193 5.03 -11.86 8.72
CA LEU A 193 5.93 -12.89 8.21
C LEU A 193 5.81 -14.18 9.02
N PHE A 194 5.73 -14.08 10.35
CA PHE A 194 5.59 -15.26 11.20
C PHE A 194 4.29 -16.00 10.89
N GLN A 195 3.17 -15.27 10.83
CA GLN A 195 1.87 -15.83 10.42
C GLN A 195 1.97 -16.48 9.03
N TRP A 196 2.51 -15.77 8.03
CA TRP A 196 2.64 -16.28 6.68
C TRP A 196 3.47 -17.56 6.62
N SER A 197 4.56 -17.62 7.39
CA SER A 197 5.43 -18.80 7.47
C SER A 197 4.75 -20.03 8.10
N THR A 198 3.69 -19.86 8.89
CA THR A 198 2.92 -21.00 9.44
C THR A 198 1.98 -21.64 8.42
N LEU A 199 1.70 -20.95 7.32
CA LEU A 199 0.91 -21.45 6.20
C LEU A 199 1.78 -22.16 5.14
N GLY A 200 3.11 -21.95 5.19
CA GLY A 200 4.07 -22.56 4.28
C GLY A 200 4.66 -23.87 4.81
N TYR A 201 5.60 -24.44 4.04
CA TYR A 201 6.30 -25.66 4.48
C TYR A 201 7.24 -25.35 5.66
N PRO A 202 7.30 -26.23 6.70
CA PRO A 202 8.20 -26.01 7.84
C PRO A 202 9.68 -25.84 7.43
N SER A 203 10.09 -26.54 6.38
CA SER A 203 11.43 -26.47 5.80
C SER A 203 11.74 -25.13 5.13
N GLU A 204 10.76 -24.24 4.93
CA GLU A 204 10.94 -22.91 4.32
C GLU A 204 10.89 -21.78 5.36
N SER A 205 10.72 -22.11 6.65
CA SER A 205 10.51 -21.12 7.71
C SER A 205 11.60 -20.04 7.82
N ASP A 206 12.84 -20.38 7.51
CA ASP A 206 13.98 -19.47 7.47
C ASP A 206 14.00 -18.57 6.20
N LEU A 207 13.48 -19.06 5.07
CA LEU A 207 13.38 -18.31 3.82
C LEU A 207 12.47 -17.07 3.95
N TYR A 208 11.37 -17.16 4.72
CA TYR A 208 10.48 -16.01 4.93
C TYR A 208 11.22 -14.83 5.56
N LEU A 209 11.98 -15.10 6.63
CA LEU A 209 12.75 -14.06 7.28
C LEU A 209 13.89 -13.57 6.39
N THR A 210 14.69 -14.48 5.84
CA THR A 210 15.86 -14.11 5.02
C THR A 210 15.44 -13.26 3.83
N ARG A 211 14.36 -13.63 3.11
CA ARG A 211 13.87 -12.84 1.98
C ARG A 211 13.47 -11.44 2.42
N ALA A 212 12.73 -11.29 3.52
CA ALA A 212 12.30 -9.99 4.02
C ALA A 212 13.47 -9.10 4.45
N VAL A 213 14.44 -9.66 5.17
CA VAL A 213 15.65 -8.95 5.57
C VAL A 213 16.45 -8.50 4.35
N LEU A 214 16.70 -9.38 3.38
CA LEU A 214 17.43 -9.02 2.17
C LEU A 214 16.71 -7.96 1.32
N GLN A 215 15.37 -7.99 1.29
CA GLN A 215 14.57 -6.95 0.64
C GLN A 215 14.72 -5.59 1.34
N LEU A 216 14.66 -5.54 2.68
CA LEU A 216 14.90 -4.31 3.45
C LEU A 216 16.32 -3.77 3.25
N LEU A 217 17.32 -4.65 3.26
CA LEU A 217 18.71 -4.28 2.98
C LEU A 217 18.89 -3.77 1.56
N SER A 218 18.21 -4.36 0.57
CA SER A 218 18.20 -3.84 -0.80
C SER A 218 17.59 -2.42 -0.90
N LEU A 219 16.79 -2.01 0.08
CA LEU A 219 16.24 -0.66 0.24
C LEU A 219 17.11 0.24 1.15
N GLU A 220 18.32 -0.19 1.52
CA GLU A 220 19.22 0.49 2.47
C GLU A 220 18.61 0.69 3.88
N ASN A 221 17.59 -0.11 4.22
CA ASN A 221 16.92 -0.05 5.51
C ASN A 221 17.51 -1.06 6.50
N LEU A 222 18.77 -0.87 6.87
CA LEU A 222 19.48 -1.72 7.83
C LEU A 222 18.82 -1.69 9.23
N ARG A 223 18.27 -0.53 9.62
CA ARG A 223 17.57 -0.36 10.91
C ARG A 223 16.41 -1.32 11.06
N ASP A 224 15.48 -1.32 10.09
CA ASP A 224 14.28 -2.16 10.19
C ASP A 224 14.60 -3.62 9.88
N ALA A 225 15.59 -3.89 9.03
CA ALA A 225 16.09 -5.24 8.79
C ALA A 225 16.54 -5.94 10.08
N ASN A 226 17.30 -5.24 10.93
CA ASN A 226 17.71 -5.74 12.26
C ASN A 226 16.50 -5.99 13.17
N LYS A 227 15.58 -5.01 13.27
CA LYS A 227 14.38 -5.13 14.11
C LYS A 227 13.48 -6.29 13.68
N VAL A 228 13.27 -6.48 12.37
CA VAL A 228 12.49 -7.61 11.83
C VAL A 228 13.14 -8.94 12.20
N TYR A 229 14.47 -9.05 12.07
CA TYR A 229 15.21 -10.24 12.47
C TYR A 229 14.98 -10.58 13.95
N ASP A 230 15.20 -9.62 14.84
CA ASP A 230 15.08 -9.84 16.29
C ASP A 230 13.65 -10.22 16.69
N SER A 231 12.65 -9.49 16.19
CA SER A 231 11.24 -9.75 16.51
C SER A 231 10.76 -11.10 15.97
N TYR A 232 11.16 -11.48 14.74
CA TYR A 232 10.78 -12.76 14.16
C TYR A 232 11.45 -13.94 14.88
N VAL A 233 12.75 -13.85 15.14
CA VAL A 233 13.49 -14.89 15.88
C VAL A 233 12.93 -15.06 17.28
N THR A 234 12.57 -13.97 17.97
CA THR A 234 11.91 -14.01 19.28
C THR A 234 10.59 -14.78 19.21
N LYS A 235 9.77 -14.55 18.18
CA LYS A 235 8.52 -15.32 17.99
C LYS A 235 8.78 -16.80 17.70
N CYS A 236 9.77 -17.12 16.88
CA CYS A 236 10.17 -18.50 16.63
C CYS A 236 10.57 -19.21 17.93
N LYS A 237 11.38 -18.56 18.78
CA LYS A 237 11.75 -19.10 20.11
C LYS A 237 10.53 -19.35 20.98
N SER A 238 9.65 -18.36 21.11
CA SER A 238 8.43 -18.48 21.93
C SER A 238 7.48 -19.58 21.42
N ALA A 239 7.47 -19.84 20.11
CA ALA A 239 6.68 -20.90 19.50
C ALA A 239 7.40 -22.26 19.42
N GLY A 240 8.62 -22.39 19.97
CA GLY A 240 9.40 -23.63 19.93
C GLY A 240 9.87 -24.04 18.52
N ARG A 241 9.93 -23.09 17.57
CA ARG A 241 10.41 -23.34 16.19
C ARG A 241 11.94 -23.30 16.13
N PRO A 242 12.57 -24.11 15.27
CA PRO A 242 14.03 -24.11 15.12
C PRO A 242 14.51 -22.75 14.62
N ILE A 243 15.54 -22.22 15.26
CA ILE A 243 16.20 -20.95 14.89
C ILE A 243 17.66 -21.14 14.48
N ASP A 244 18.21 -22.33 14.71
CA ASP A 244 19.58 -22.67 14.32
C ASP A 244 19.61 -23.31 12.93
N LEU A 245 19.03 -22.59 11.96
CA LEU A 245 19.03 -22.99 10.56
C LEU A 245 20.09 -22.18 9.80
N PRO A 246 20.71 -22.74 8.75
CA PRO A 246 21.76 -22.06 8.01
C PRO A 246 21.39 -20.64 7.56
N LEU A 247 20.16 -20.42 7.08
CA LEU A 247 19.74 -19.08 6.64
C LEU A 247 19.49 -18.10 7.79
N PHE A 248 19.02 -18.56 8.96
CA PHE A 248 18.95 -17.70 10.16
C PHE A 248 20.35 -17.23 10.57
N ASN A 249 21.32 -18.15 10.57
CA ASN A 249 22.71 -17.85 10.91
C ASN A 249 23.34 -16.91 9.86
N PHE A 250 23.14 -17.19 8.58
CA PHE A 250 23.56 -16.31 7.49
C PHE A 250 22.99 -14.89 7.66
N THR A 251 21.67 -14.76 7.84
CA THR A 251 21.01 -13.46 7.96
C THR A 251 21.54 -12.68 9.17
N ARG A 252 21.75 -13.35 10.31
CA ARG A 252 22.36 -12.74 11.50
C ARG A 252 23.75 -12.19 11.22
N PHE A 253 24.62 -13.01 10.63
CA PHE A 253 26.00 -12.60 10.36
C PHE A 253 26.07 -11.53 9.28
N LEU A 254 25.20 -11.59 8.27
CA LEU A 254 25.08 -10.55 7.25
C LEU A 254 24.73 -9.20 7.88
N LEU A 255 23.71 -9.15 8.74
CA LEU A 255 23.32 -7.93 9.44
C LEU A 255 24.49 -7.32 10.22
N LEU A 256 25.21 -8.14 11.00
CA LEU A 256 26.41 -7.69 11.74
C LEU A 256 27.55 -7.24 10.81
N THR A 257 27.68 -7.86 9.63
CA THR A 257 28.71 -7.52 8.65
C THR A 257 28.44 -6.15 8.02
N LEU A 258 27.17 -5.83 7.74
CA LEU A 258 26.77 -4.57 7.12
C LEU A 258 26.86 -3.34 8.05
N GLU A 259 27.09 -3.55 9.35
CA GLU A 259 27.40 -2.46 10.30
C GLU A 259 28.82 -1.90 10.13
N ARG A 260 29.66 -2.56 9.32
CA ARG A 260 31.08 -2.27 9.16
C ARG A 260 31.48 -2.32 7.68
N ASP A 261 32.58 -1.65 7.35
CA ASP A 261 33.23 -1.83 6.06
C ASP A 261 33.99 -3.17 6.04
N ALA A 262 33.30 -4.24 5.65
CA ALA A 262 33.75 -5.62 5.80
C ALA A 262 33.43 -6.48 4.57
N LEU A 263 33.72 -5.96 3.36
CA LEU A 263 33.49 -6.66 2.10
C LEU A 263 34.06 -8.11 2.05
N PRO A 264 35.28 -8.40 2.54
CA PRO A 264 35.79 -9.77 2.55
C PRO A 264 34.92 -10.73 3.38
N LEU A 265 34.33 -10.23 4.48
CA LEU A 265 33.43 -11.03 5.32
C LEU A 265 32.09 -11.26 4.61
N PHE A 266 31.57 -10.24 3.92
CA PHE A 266 30.36 -10.38 3.10
C PHE A 266 30.52 -11.49 2.04
N GLN A 267 31.63 -11.47 1.28
CA GLN A 267 31.92 -12.50 0.27
C GLN A 267 32.08 -13.89 0.88
N MET A 268 32.81 -14.00 2.01
CA MET A 268 32.95 -15.26 2.75
C MET A 268 31.59 -15.84 3.17
N LEU A 269 30.65 -14.99 3.60
CA LEU A 269 29.30 -15.42 3.96
C LEU A 269 28.54 -15.94 2.74
N GLU A 270 28.62 -15.27 1.59
CA GLU A 270 27.99 -15.74 0.36
C GLU A 270 28.52 -17.12 -0.06
N GLU A 271 29.84 -17.32 -0.01
CA GLU A 271 30.48 -18.59 -0.36
C GLU A 271 30.11 -19.71 0.63
N ARG A 272 30.23 -19.44 1.92
CA ARG A 272 30.00 -20.45 2.98
C ARG A 272 28.55 -20.90 3.04
N TYR A 273 27.60 -20.00 2.78
CA TYR A 273 26.17 -20.30 2.81
C TYR A 273 25.57 -20.53 1.42
N ALA A 274 26.39 -20.66 0.37
CA ALA A 274 25.93 -20.86 -1.01
C ALA A 274 24.87 -21.99 -1.16
N PRO A 275 25.00 -23.18 -0.52
CA PRO A 275 23.97 -24.22 -0.62
C PRO A 275 22.61 -23.79 -0.04
N ALA A 276 22.64 -23.04 1.07
CA ALA A 276 21.42 -22.54 1.71
C ALA A 276 20.78 -21.41 0.89
N LEU A 277 21.61 -20.52 0.32
CA LEU A 277 21.18 -19.43 -0.55
C LEU A 277 20.59 -19.92 -1.87
N ALA A 278 21.09 -21.04 -2.39
CA ALA A 278 20.61 -21.64 -3.65
C ALA A 278 19.16 -22.17 -3.57
N ARG A 279 18.57 -22.28 -2.38
CA ARG A 279 17.16 -22.67 -2.18
C ARG A 279 16.17 -21.68 -2.77
N ASP A 280 16.55 -20.41 -2.93
CA ASP A 280 15.73 -19.39 -3.58
C ASP A 280 16.60 -18.47 -4.44
N ALA A 281 16.39 -18.55 -5.76
CA ALA A 281 17.18 -17.80 -6.74
C ALA A 281 17.09 -16.27 -6.56
N SER A 282 16.02 -15.75 -5.94
CA SER A 282 15.87 -14.32 -5.69
C SER A 282 16.87 -13.78 -4.66
N LEU A 283 17.36 -14.63 -3.74
CA LEU A 283 18.30 -14.21 -2.68
C LEU A 283 19.62 -13.71 -3.28
N LYS A 284 20.11 -14.37 -4.33
CA LYS A 284 21.33 -13.95 -5.04
C LYS A 284 21.17 -12.57 -5.68
N SER A 285 20.00 -12.29 -6.24
CA SER A 285 19.69 -10.98 -6.83
C SER A 285 19.69 -9.88 -5.75
N TYR A 286 19.12 -10.14 -4.58
CA TYR A 286 19.17 -9.20 -3.47
C TYR A 286 20.58 -8.98 -2.96
N LEU A 287 21.39 -10.04 -2.81
CA LEU A 287 22.78 -9.92 -2.38
C LEU A 287 23.64 -9.10 -3.35
N SER A 288 23.42 -9.25 -4.66
CA SER A 288 24.06 -8.39 -5.66
C SER A 288 23.70 -6.91 -5.46
N ILE A 289 22.44 -6.59 -5.20
CA ILE A 289 21.98 -5.22 -4.92
C ILE A 289 22.60 -4.70 -3.60
N ILE A 290 22.65 -5.54 -2.57
CA ILE A 290 23.24 -5.19 -1.27
C ILE A 290 24.74 -4.90 -1.41
N GLY A 291 25.48 -5.76 -2.10
CA GLY A 291 26.91 -5.56 -2.36
C GLY A 291 27.20 -4.29 -3.16
N GLN A 292 26.35 -3.96 -4.13
CA GLN A 292 26.42 -2.68 -4.85
C GLN A 292 26.22 -1.48 -3.91
N LYS A 293 25.18 -1.53 -3.06
CA LYS A 293 24.77 -0.39 -2.22
C LYS A 293 25.65 -0.17 -1.00
N PHE A 294 26.07 -1.25 -0.34
CA PHE A 294 26.86 -1.16 0.90
C PHE A 294 28.37 -1.15 0.66
N TYR A 295 28.85 -1.73 -0.44
CA TYR A 295 30.29 -1.87 -0.71
C TYR A 295 30.73 -1.34 -2.09
N GLY A 296 29.82 -0.78 -2.89
CA GLY A 296 30.17 -0.22 -4.20
C GLY A 296 30.59 -1.26 -5.25
N LEU A 297 30.23 -2.53 -5.06
CA LEU A 297 30.52 -3.57 -6.04
C LEU A 297 29.89 -3.22 -7.39
N GLN A 298 30.59 -3.52 -8.48
CA GLN A 298 30.02 -3.32 -9.81
C GLN A 298 28.97 -4.39 -10.11
N PRO A 299 27.84 -4.04 -10.73
CA PRO A 299 26.85 -5.04 -11.13
C PRO A 299 27.51 -6.06 -12.06
N PRO A 300 27.15 -7.36 -11.93
CA PRO A 300 27.63 -8.37 -12.87
C PRO A 300 27.24 -7.94 -14.28
N ARG A 301 28.25 -7.78 -15.17
CA ARG A 301 28.03 -7.35 -16.56
C ARG A 301 27.04 -8.30 -17.22
N SER A 302 25.96 -7.75 -17.79
CA SER A 302 25.03 -8.54 -18.60
C SER A 302 25.77 -9.11 -19.80
N GLY A 303 25.57 -10.41 -20.12
CA GLY A 303 26.30 -11.09 -21.20
C GLY A 303 26.19 -10.39 -22.56
N LEU A 304 25.10 -9.65 -22.79
CA LEU A 304 24.89 -8.87 -24.02
C LEU A 304 25.82 -7.65 -24.11
N SER A 305 26.12 -6.96 -23.01
CA SER A 305 27.06 -5.83 -23.03
C SER A 305 28.50 -6.30 -23.20
N SER A 306 28.84 -7.46 -22.62
CA SER A 306 30.16 -8.09 -22.81
C SER A 306 30.38 -8.59 -24.24
N LEU A 307 29.32 -9.04 -24.93
CA LEU A 307 29.40 -9.45 -26.33
C LEU A 307 29.52 -8.24 -27.27
N LEU A 308 28.76 -7.17 -27.02
CA LEU A 308 28.85 -5.93 -27.81
C LEU A 308 30.23 -5.27 -27.72
N ASP A 309 30.84 -5.23 -26.53
CA ASP A 309 32.21 -4.72 -26.36
C ASP A 309 33.24 -5.60 -27.08
N MET A 310 33.04 -6.93 -27.10
CA MET A 310 33.89 -7.86 -27.87
C MET A 310 33.77 -7.66 -29.38
N PHE A 311 32.56 -7.38 -29.89
CA PHE A 311 32.33 -7.12 -31.32
C PHE A 311 32.79 -5.71 -31.73
N SER A 312 32.75 -4.73 -30.83
CA SER A 312 33.22 -3.37 -31.08
C SER A 312 34.74 -3.22 -31.00
N GLY A 313 35.44 -4.12 -30.30
CA GLY A 313 36.90 -4.10 -30.15
C GLY A 313 37.69 -4.72 -31.32
N GLY A 314 37.00 -5.19 -32.37
CA GLY A 314 37.61 -5.91 -33.50
C GLY A 314 37.83 -5.09 -34.78
N MET A 315 37.59 -3.78 -34.79
CA MET A 315 37.95 -2.91 -35.91
C MET A 315 38.97 -1.86 -35.47
N GLN A 316 40.25 -2.25 -35.51
CA GLN A 316 41.38 -1.35 -35.74
C GLN A 316 42.14 -1.85 -36.97
#